data_AF-A0A944Z819-F1
#
_entry.id   AF-A0A944Z819-F1
#
_cell.length_a   1.000
_cell.length_b   1.000
_cell.length_c   1.000
_cell.angle_alpha   90.00
_cell.angle_beta   90.00
_cell.angle_gamma   90.00
#
_symmetry.space_group_name_H-M   'P 1'
#
loop_
_entity.id
_entity.type
_entity.pdbx_description
1 polymer ?
#
loop_
_entity_poly.entity_id
_entity_poly.type
_entity_poly.pdbx_seq_one_letter_code
_entity_poly.pdbx_strand_id
1 'polypeptide(L)'
;MSNTITVSTQGINESLTDSNGDFDTVERGEMTPDEFVDFIRKASQLKIPESIGDSEEYCPPHIITNNSTGIVSFLMDGGKIECLEVEDYVTPFEACMLANGEKNPEVMKLEKSGGTKLKSTDNSQANSQLTENIVIKRGGKFKRFLGYVLSLIFISGGIIIGVAGIRFGLKNGKNEDLYIGLAALVIGVIIGFIIFRAVKKSAGKSGSNYDANEGIVYAQTLNAMHDDNYNDSTDYGDFDGGD
;
A
#
# COMPACT_ATOMS: atom_id res chain seq x y z
N MET A 1 -20.74 24.36 -11.83
CA MET A 1 -20.89 23.06 -12.51
C MET A 1 -20.74 22.01 -11.42
N SER A 2 -21.64 21.03 -11.34
CA SER A 2 -21.49 19.92 -10.40
C SER A 2 -20.27 19.10 -10.80
N ASN A 3 -19.32 18.90 -9.90
CA ASN A 3 -18.16 18.06 -10.13
C ASN A 3 -18.60 16.59 -10.04
N THR A 4 -19.07 16.03 -11.15
CA THR A 4 -19.38 14.60 -11.26
C THR A 4 -18.19 13.82 -11.78
N ILE A 5 -18.10 12.55 -11.37
CA ILE A 5 -17.07 11.60 -11.76
C ILE A 5 -17.75 10.55 -12.62
N THR A 6 -17.32 10.38 -13.88
CA THR A 6 -17.82 9.27 -14.71
C THR A 6 -17.11 7.99 -14.30
N VAL A 7 -17.86 6.95 -13.95
CA VAL A 7 -17.35 5.71 -13.38
C VAL A 7 -17.73 4.52 -14.27
N SER A 8 -16.76 3.66 -14.53
CA SER A 8 -16.94 2.34 -15.14
C SER A 8 -16.17 1.29 -14.34
N THR A 9 -16.53 0.02 -14.48
CA THR A 9 -15.89 -1.09 -13.74
C THR A 9 -15.56 -2.27 -14.64
N GLN A 10 -14.51 -3.01 -14.30
CA GLN A 10 -14.17 -4.33 -14.85
C GLN A 10 -13.91 -5.29 -13.68
N GLY A 11 -14.06 -6.59 -13.88
CA GLY A 11 -13.81 -7.61 -12.86
C GLY A 11 -14.77 -7.58 -11.67
N ILE A 12 -15.86 -6.81 -11.76
CA ILE A 12 -16.87 -6.61 -10.71
C ILE A 12 -18.26 -6.84 -11.30
N ASN A 13 -19.08 -7.64 -10.61
CA ASN A 13 -20.46 -7.87 -11.01
C ASN A 13 -21.35 -6.62 -10.88
N GLU A 14 -22.54 -6.63 -11.48
CA GLU A 14 -23.44 -5.48 -11.44
C GLU A 14 -23.84 -5.06 -10.02
N SER A 15 -23.97 -6.02 -9.09
CA SER A 15 -24.38 -5.77 -7.70
C SER A 15 -23.25 -5.30 -6.77
N LEU A 16 -22.00 -5.24 -7.23
CA LEU A 16 -20.80 -4.91 -6.43
C LEU A 16 -20.58 -5.84 -5.23
N THR A 17 -21.12 -7.07 -5.29
CA THR A 17 -21.04 -8.03 -4.19
C THR A 17 -19.93 -9.05 -4.39
N ASP A 18 -19.49 -9.24 -5.64
CA ASP A 18 -18.52 -10.27 -5.99
C ASP A 18 -17.62 -9.81 -7.14
N SER A 19 -16.42 -10.39 -7.20
CA SER A 19 -15.50 -10.22 -8.31
C SER A 19 -15.72 -11.36 -9.31
N ASN A 20 -16.13 -11.01 -10.53
CA ASN A 20 -16.44 -11.99 -11.56
C ASN A 20 -15.26 -12.31 -12.49
N GLY A 21 -14.17 -11.54 -12.42
CA GLY A 21 -12.99 -11.74 -13.26
C GLY A 21 -13.12 -11.26 -14.71
N ASP A 22 -14.24 -10.65 -15.08
CA ASP A 22 -14.54 -10.28 -16.46
C ASP A 22 -13.77 -9.03 -16.92
N PHE A 23 -13.28 -9.02 -18.15
CA PHE A 23 -12.61 -7.87 -18.75
C PHE A 23 -13.57 -6.89 -19.41
N ASP A 24 -14.84 -7.29 -19.59
CA ASP A 24 -15.85 -6.42 -20.16
C ASP A 24 -16.15 -5.24 -19.23
N THR A 25 -16.14 -4.04 -19.81
CA THR A 25 -16.41 -2.80 -19.08
C THR A 25 -17.90 -2.64 -18.84
N VAL A 26 -18.27 -2.39 -17.59
CA VAL A 26 -19.63 -2.07 -17.15
C VAL A 26 -19.69 -0.59 -16.77
N GLU A 27 -20.45 0.20 -17.52
CA GLU A 27 -20.69 1.61 -17.23
C GLU A 27 -21.57 1.78 -15.99
N ARG A 28 -21.12 2.59 -15.03
CA ARG A 28 -21.86 2.89 -13.79
C ARG A 28 -22.50 4.28 -13.80
N GLY A 29 -22.08 5.13 -14.73
CA GLY A 29 -22.60 6.48 -14.91
C GLY A 29 -21.84 7.53 -14.10
N GLU A 30 -22.46 8.68 -13.94
CA GLU A 30 -21.90 9.80 -13.21
C GLU A 30 -22.21 9.69 -11.71
N MET A 31 -21.22 9.96 -10.87
CA MET A 31 -21.34 9.97 -9.41
C MET A 31 -20.87 11.30 -8.85
N THR A 32 -21.49 11.76 -7.77
CA THR A 32 -20.94 12.81 -6.91
C THR A 32 -19.71 12.31 -6.14
N PRO A 33 -18.88 13.20 -5.59
CA PRO A 33 -17.73 12.80 -4.76
C PRO A 33 -18.12 11.87 -3.60
N ASP A 34 -19.21 12.19 -2.90
CA ASP A 34 -19.68 11.39 -1.75
C ASP A 34 -20.15 9.99 -2.19
N GLU A 35 -20.92 9.92 -3.28
CA GLU A 35 -21.35 8.65 -3.86
C GLU A 35 -20.15 7.80 -4.32
N PHE A 36 -19.14 8.44 -4.93
CA PHE A 36 -17.92 7.76 -5.36
C PHE A 36 -17.12 7.21 -4.17
N VAL A 37 -16.98 7.98 -3.08
CA VAL A 37 -16.30 7.52 -1.86
C VAL A 37 -17.00 6.31 -1.26
N ASP A 38 -18.33 6.31 -1.20
CA ASP A 38 -19.10 5.16 -0.70
C ASP A 38 -19.02 3.97 -1.65
N PHE A 39 -19.05 4.21 -2.96
CA PHE A 39 -18.90 3.19 -3.99
C PHE A 39 -17.54 2.50 -3.91
N ILE A 40 -16.44 3.26 -3.90
CA ILE A 40 -15.09 2.70 -3.83
C ILE A 40 -14.82 2.04 -2.49
N ARG A 41 -15.40 2.54 -1.38
CA ARG A 41 -15.30 1.87 -0.08
C ARG A 41 -15.93 0.48 -0.12
N LYS A 42 -17.10 0.33 -0.74
CA LYS A 42 -17.76 -0.98 -0.91
C LYS A 42 -16.97 -1.89 -1.84
N ALA A 43 -16.63 -1.41 -3.04
CA ALA A 43 -15.89 -2.18 -4.03
C ALA A 43 -14.51 -2.62 -3.52
N SER A 44 -13.85 -1.80 -2.69
CA SER A 44 -12.54 -2.15 -2.11
C SER A 44 -12.58 -3.40 -1.26
N GLN A 45 -13.74 -3.78 -0.69
CA GLN A 45 -13.87 -4.99 0.12
C GLN A 45 -13.84 -6.29 -0.71
N LEU A 46 -14.00 -6.20 -2.03
CA LEU A 46 -13.93 -7.34 -2.93
C LEU A 46 -12.52 -7.93 -2.91
N LYS A 47 -12.44 -9.26 -2.91
CA LYS A 47 -11.18 -9.99 -2.90
C LYS A 47 -10.99 -10.73 -4.21
N ILE A 48 -9.75 -10.81 -4.64
CA ILE A 48 -9.36 -11.71 -5.73
C ILE A 48 -9.38 -13.14 -5.16
N PRO A 49 -10.15 -14.08 -5.73
CA PRO A 49 -10.19 -15.46 -5.25
C PRO A 49 -8.81 -16.14 -5.32
N GLU A 50 -8.38 -16.76 -4.22
CA GLU A 50 -7.07 -17.44 -4.16
C GLU A 50 -6.93 -18.58 -5.19
N SER A 51 -8.05 -19.16 -5.63
CA SER A 51 -8.11 -20.27 -6.58
C SER A 51 -7.64 -19.92 -7.99
N ILE A 52 -7.57 -18.63 -8.33
CA ILE A 52 -7.16 -18.17 -9.67
C ILE A 52 -5.63 -18.24 -9.83
N GLY A 53 -4.87 -18.23 -8.72
CA GLY A 53 -3.41 -18.30 -8.76
C GLY A 53 -2.80 -17.19 -9.63
N ASP A 54 -1.88 -17.57 -10.52
CA ASP A 54 -1.22 -16.68 -11.49
C ASP A 54 -1.92 -16.71 -12.87
N SER A 55 -3.21 -17.05 -12.94
CA SER A 55 -3.93 -17.09 -14.23
C SER A 55 -4.02 -15.70 -14.85
N GLU A 56 -3.48 -15.55 -16.07
CA GLU A 56 -3.56 -14.32 -16.86
C GLU A 56 -4.99 -14.01 -17.34
N GLU A 57 -5.93 -14.95 -17.17
CA GLU A 57 -7.32 -14.86 -17.65
C GLU A 57 -8.29 -14.23 -16.64
N TYR A 58 -7.79 -13.59 -15.58
CA TYR A 58 -8.65 -12.98 -14.56
C TYR A 58 -8.43 -11.47 -14.44
N CYS A 59 -9.50 -10.70 -14.66
CA CYS A 59 -9.50 -9.26 -14.41
C CYS A 59 -9.78 -8.99 -12.92
N PRO A 60 -8.83 -8.42 -12.16
CA PRO A 60 -9.09 -8.02 -10.77
C PRO A 60 -10.21 -6.97 -10.71
N PRO A 61 -10.90 -6.80 -9.56
CA PRO A 61 -11.80 -5.68 -9.35
C PRO A 61 -11.12 -4.36 -9.72
N HIS A 62 -11.68 -3.68 -10.70
CA HIS A 62 -11.08 -2.51 -11.31
C HIS A 62 -12.16 -1.43 -11.48
N ILE A 63 -11.92 -0.25 -10.91
CA ILE A 63 -12.73 0.95 -11.16
C ILE A 63 -11.93 1.89 -12.03
N ILE A 64 -12.53 2.32 -13.13
CA ILE A 64 -11.97 3.28 -14.06
C ILE A 64 -12.82 4.54 -13.98
N THR A 65 -12.17 5.67 -13.79
CA THR A 65 -12.82 6.98 -13.76
C THR A 65 -12.35 7.82 -14.92
N ASN A 66 -13.24 8.66 -15.46
CA ASN A 66 -12.92 9.61 -16.52
C ASN A 66 -13.39 11.00 -16.10
N ASN A 67 -12.44 11.94 -16.04
CA ASN A 67 -12.67 13.32 -15.65
C ASN A 67 -11.96 14.29 -16.60
N SER A 68 -12.00 15.59 -16.29
CA SER A 68 -11.37 16.64 -17.11
C SER A 68 -9.83 16.56 -17.17
N THR A 69 -9.20 15.88 -16.21
CA THR A 69 -7.75 15.67 -16.13
C THR A 69 -7.30 14.37 -16.79
N GLY A 70 -8.21 13.45 -17.10
CA GLY A 70 -7.94 12.20 -17.80
C GLY A 70 -8.63 11.00 -17.15
N ILE A 71 -8.05 9.83 -17.43
CA ILE A 71 -8.50 8.55 -16.90
C ILE A 71 -7.66 8.21 -15.67
N VAL A 72 -8.32 7.75 -14.59
CA VAL A 72 -7.65 7.24 -13.38
C VAL A 72 -8.19 5.86 -13.05
N SER A 73 -7.28 4.94 -12.75
CA SER A 73 -7.52 3.50 -12.67
C SER A 73 -7.21 2.99 -11.27
N PHE A 74 -8.18 2.30 -10.66
CA PHE A 74 -8.09 1.81 -9.29
C PHE A 74 -8.32 0.30 -9.23
N LEU A 75 -7.34 -0.46 -8.74
CA LEU A 75 -7.48 -1.90 -8.50
C LEU A 75 -7.82 -2.16 -7.03
N MET A 76 -8.72 -3.11 -6.77
CA MET A 76 -9.11 -3.50 -5.41
C MET A 76 -8.65 -4.91 -5.05
N ASP A 77 -8.20 -5.04 -3.80
CA ASP A 77 -7.90 -6.33 -3.19
C ASP A 77 -8.09 -6.28 -1.66
N GLY A 78 -9.24 -6.77 -1.20
CA GLY A 78 -9.48 -7.09 0.20
C GLY A 78 -9.32 -5.93 1.18
N GLY A 79 -9.85 -4.77 0.80
CA GLY A 79 -9.83 -3.51 1.55
C GLY A 79 -8.74 -2.54 1.10
N LYS A 80 -7.90 -2.92 0.13
CA LYS A 80 -6.89 -2.04 -0.46
C LYS A 80 -7.35 -1.48 -1.79
N ILE A 81 -6.90 -0.28 -2.08
CA ILE A 81 -7.14 0.41 -3.35
C ILE A 81 -5.78 0.81 -3.89
N GLU A 82 -5.31 0.17 -4.96
CA GLU A 82 -4.10 0.54 -5.67
C GLU A 82 -4.48 1.48 -6.81
N CYS A 83 -3.86 2.66 -6.87
CA CYS A 83 -4.03 3.58 -8.00
C CYS A 83 -2.85 3.39 -8.97
N LEU A 84 -3.15 3.02 -10.22
CA LEU A 84 -2.12 2.67 -11.20
C LEU A 84 -1.28 3.89 -11.62
N GLU A 85 -1.88 5.07 -11.66
CA GLU A 85 -1.21 6.31 -12.04
C GLU A 85 -0.24 6.79 -10.93
N VAL A 86 -0.54 6.46 -9.67
CA VAL A 86 0.33 6.78 -8.51
C VAL A 86 1.34 5.66 -8.24
N GLU A 87 1.09 4.44 -8.71
CA GLU A 87 1.86 3.23 -8.39
C GLU A 87 1.95 2.96 -6.87
N ASP A 88 0.88 3.29 -6.13
CA ASP A 88 0.79 3.07 -4.68
C ASP A 88 -0.66 2.90 -4.22
N TYR A 89 -0.84 2.47 -2.97
CA TYR A 89 -2.14 2.36 -2.33
C TYR A 89 -2.68 3.71 -1.89
N VAL A 90 -3.96 3.94 -2.13
CA VAL A 90 -4.69 5.16 -1.78
C VAL A 90 -5.85 4.86 -0.84
N THR A 91 -6.24 5.86 -0.04
CA THR A 91 -7.50 5.81 0.71
C THR A 91 -8.69 6.11 -0.20
N PRO A 92 -9.94 5.77 0.18
CA PRO A 92 -11.14 6.16 -0.58
C PRO A 92 -11.22 7.67 -0.88
N PHE A 93 -10.82 8.50 0.09
CA PHE A 93 -10.79 9.96 -0.08
C PHE A 93 -9.69 10.41 -1.05
N GLU A 94 -8.49 9.86 -0.95
CA GLU A 94 -7.42 10.14 -1.92
C GLU A 94 -7.81 9.71 -3.33
N ALA A 95 -8.45 8.55 -3.48
CA ALA A 95 -8.98 8.10 -4.76
C ALA A 95 -10.02 9.08 -5.31
N CYS A 96 -10.91 9.61 -4.47
CA CYS A 96 -11.86 10.64 -4.87
C CYS A 96 -11.17 11.92 -5.35
N MET A 97 -10.15 12.40 -4.63
CA MET A 97 -9.37 13.58 -5.04
C MET A 97 -8.62 13.39 -6.36
N LEU A 98 -8.22 12.16 -6.68
CA LEU A 98 -7.63 11.84 -7.99
C LEU A 98 -8.72 11.76 -9.06
N ALA A 99 -9.83 11.09 -8.76
CA ALA A 99 -10.96 10.86 -9.66
C ALA A 99 -11.75 12.14 -10.00
N ASN A 100 -11.70 13.17 -9.16
CA ASN A 100 -12.28 14.49 -9.46
C ASN A 100 -11.26 15.48 -10.05
N GLY A 101 -9.98 15.11 -10.14
CA GLY A 101 -8.91 15.95 -10.67
C GLY A 101 -8.40 17.04 -9.70
N GLU A 102 -8.83 17.05 -8.44
CA GLU A 102 -8.33 17.98 -7.41
C GLU A 102 -6.86 17.72 -7.05
N LYS A 103 -6.40 16.48 -7.22
CA LYS A 103 -5.03 16.09 -6.98
C LYS A 103 -4.42 15.48 -8.23
N ASN A 104 -3.24 15.98 -8.61
CA ASN A 104 -2.47 15.43 -9.72
C ASN A 104 -1.77 14.12 -9.27
N PRO A 105 -1.89 13.00 -10.03
CA PRO A 105 -1.27 11.73 -9.69
C PRO A 105 0.26 11.82 -9.51
N GLU A 106 0.96 12.59 -10.35
CA GLU A 106 2.42 12.76 -10.28
C GLU A 106 2.84 13.44 -8.97
N VAL A 107 2.08 14.44 -8.53
CA VAL A 107 2.33 15.12 -7.25
C VAL A 107 2.12 14.15 -6.09
N MET A 108 1.06 13.35 -6.12
CA MET A 108 0.80 12.34 -5.09
C MET A 108 1.90 11.27 -5.05
N LYS A 109 2.36 10.80 -6.22
CA LYS A 109 3.44 9.83 -6.36
C LYS A 109 4.74 10.36 -5.73
N LEU A 110 5.07 11.62 -5.96
CA LEU A 110 6.22 12.28 -5.33
C LEU A 110 6.06 12.38 -3.80
N GLU A 111 4.89 12.78 -3.30
CA GLU A 111 4.62 12.85 -1.85
C GLU A 111 4.78 11.49 -1.16
N LYS A 112 4.31 10.41 -1.79
CA LYS A 112 4.36 9.04 -1.23
C LYS A 112 5.74 8.39 -1.35
N SER A 113 6.45 8.61 -2.45
CA SER A 113 7.77 7.99 -2.71
C SER A 113 8.87 8.40 -1.71
N GLY A 114 8.70 9.53 -1.03
CA GLY A 114 9.47 9.86 0.16
C GLY A 114 9.96 11.30 0.21
N GLY A 115 9.38 12.06 1.14
CA GLY A 115 10.18 12.60 2.24
C GLY A 115 11.28 13.60 1.90
N THR A 116 11.21 14.27 0.76
CA THR A 116 11.87 15.57 0.65
C THR A 116 10.82 16.55 1.13
N LYS A 117 11.06 17.22 2.27
CA LYS A 117 10.42 18.50 2.54
C LYS A 117 10.69 19.36 1.30
N LEU A 118 9.79 19.36 0.34
CA LEU A 118 9.56 20.53 -0.47
C LEU A 118 9.30 21.59 0.59
N LYS A 119 10.32 22.43 0.86
CA LYS A 119 10.10 23.72 1.48
C LYS A 119 9.07 24.35 0.57
N SER A 120 7.78 24.20 0.90
CA SER A 120 6.76 25.09 0.41
C SER A 120 7.32 26.46 0.74
N THR A 121 7.72 27.16 -0.30
CA THR A 121 8.16 28.54 -0.17
C THR A 121 6.86 29.33 -0.09
N ASP A 122 6.13 29.11 1.00
CA ASP A 122 4.94 29.86 1.33
C ASP A 122 5.37 30.99 2.26
N ASN A 123 5.31 32.19 1.70
CA ASN A 123 5.15 33.44 2.42
C ASN A 123 3.80 33.43 3.17
N SER A 124 3.66 32.57 4.17
CA SER A 124 2.53 32.64 5.09
C SER A 124 3.05 32.49 6.50
N GLN A 125 3.40 33.65 7.07
CA GLN A 125 3.67 33.81 8.48
C GLN A 125 2.42 33.51 9.31
N ALA A 126 2.71 32.96 10.49
CA ALA A 126 1.93 32.98 11.73
C ALA A 126 1.00 31.78 11.99
N ASN A 127 1.28 31.18 13.16
CA ASN A 127 0.47 30.29 13.96
C ASN A 127 0.32 28.84 13.52
N SER A 128 1.24 27.99 14.01
CA SER A 128 0.87 26.98 15.00
C SER A 128 2.13 26.28 15.53
N GLN A 129 2.55 26.69 16.73
CA GLN A 129 3.29 25.81 17.62
C GLN A 129 2.26 24.89 18.28
N LEU A 130 2.28 23.58 17.98
CA LEU A 130 2.11 22.51 18.98
C LEU A 130 2.20 21.14 18.30
N THR A 131 2.81 20.20 19.02
CA THR A 131 2.87 18.74 18.77
C THR A 131 3.81 18.25 17.66
N GLU A 132 5.11 18.41 17.94
CA GLU A 132 6.16 17.57 17.36
C GLU A 132 6.10 16.17 18.02
N ASN A 133 5.25 15.28 17.49
CA ASN A 133 5.37 13.84 17.72
C ASN A 133 6.19 13.26 16.57
N ILE A 134 7.50 13.09 16.80
CA ILE A 134 8.40 12.42 15.87
C ILE A 134 8.03 10.93 15.87
N VAL A 135 7.06 10.56 15.04
CA VAL A 135 6.82 9.16 14.68
C VAL A 135 7.97 8.73 13.79
N ILE A 136 8.98 8.11 14.40
CA ILE A 136 10.07 7.45 13.68
C ILE A 136 9.47 6.26 12.93
N LYS A 137 9.04 6.48 11.67
CA LYS A 137 8.63 5.41 10.76
C LYS A 137 9.83 4.46 10.55
N ARG A 138 9.80 3.32 11.24
CA ARG A 138 10.86 2.30 11.19
C ARG A 138 10.90 1.68 9.79
N GLY A 139 11.99 1.97 9.08
CA GLY A 139 12.22 1.61 7.68
C GLY A 139 12.17 0.12 7.37
N GLY A 140 11.17 -0.29 6.58
CA GLY A 140 11.11 -1.62 5.97
C GLY A 140 12.27 -1.89 4.99
N LYS A 141 12.83 -0.83 4.37
CA LYS A 141 13.98 -0.93 3.46
C LYS A 141 15.27 -1.37 4.19
N PHE A 142 15.46 -0.94 5.45
CA PHE A 142 16.66 -1.29 6.24
C PHE A 142 16.70 -2.78 6.62
N LYS A 143 15.55 -3.39 6.94
CA LYS A 143 15.45 -4.83 7.24
C LYS A 143 15.83 -5.70 6.04
N ARG A 144 15.43 -5.29 4.82
CA ARG A 144 15.79 -6.00 3.58
C ARG A 144 17.29 -5.88 3.29
N PHE A 145 17.85 -4.68 3.43
CA PHE A 145 19.28 -4.46 3.27
C PHE A 145 20.10 -5.32 4.25
N LEU A 146 19.70 -5.36 5.54
CA LEU A 146 20.37 -6.17 6.56
C LEU A 146 20.31 -7.68 6.23
N GLY A 147 19.18 -8.17 5.69
CA GLY A 147 19.04 -9.56 5.24
C GLY A 147 20.01 -9.95 4.12
N TYR A 148 20.21 -9.07 3.12
CA TYR A 148 21.17 -9.29 2.05
C TYR A 148 22.63 -9.26 2.56
N VAL A 149 22.96 -8.33 3.45
CA VAL A 149 24.28 -8.24 4.07
C VAL A 149 24.61 -9.51 4.86
N LEU A 150 23.67 -10.01 5.66
CA LEU A 150 23.85 -11.27 6.40
C LEU A 150 24.07 -12.46 5.47
N SER A 151 23.29 -12.58 4.39
CA SER A 151 23.47 -13.65 3.39
C SER A 151 24.89 -13.63 2.79
N LEU A 152 25.41 -12.45 2.44
CA LEU A 152 26.77 -12.30 1.91
C LEU A 152 27.85 -12.69 2.93
N ILE A 153 27.66 -12.39 4.22
CA ILE A 153 28.60 -12.79 5.28
C ILE A 153 28.67 -14.32 5.40
N PHE A 154 27.54 -15.03 5.35
CA PHE A 154 27.54 -16.49 5.43
C PHE A 154 28.19 -17.15 4.20
N ILE A 155 27.91 -16.64 3.00
CA ILE A 155 28.52 -17.16 1.76
C ILE A 155 30.03 -16.93 1.78
N SER A 156 30.47 -15.70 2.03
CA SER A 156 31.89 -15.35 2.07
C SER A 156 32.65 -16.05 3.20
N GLY A 157 32.05 -16.14 4.40
CA GLY A 157 32.62 -16.85 5.54
C GLY A 157 32.80 -18.35 5.27
N GLY A 158 31.79 -19.00 4.67
CA GLY A 158 31.88 -20.40 4.26
C GLY A 158 32.99 -20.66 3.24
N ILE A 159 33.16 -19.74 2.27
CA ILE A 159 34.26 -19.83 1.29
C ILE A 159 35.63 -19.68 1.96
N ILE A 160 35.80 -18.70 2.85
CA ILE A 160 37.08 -18.45 3.53
C ILE A 160 37.47 -19.66 4.40
N ILE A 161 36.55 -20.17 5.21
CA ILE A 161 36.79 -21.33 6.08
C ILE A 161 37.05 -22.59 5.23
N GLY A 162 36.27 -22.80 4.17
CA GLY A 162 36.44 -23.94 3.28
C GLY A 162 37.80 -23.94 2.58
N VAL A 163 38.22 -22.81 2.02
CA VAL A 163 39.53 -22.67 1.35
C VAL A 163 40.68 -22.85 2.36
N ALA A 164 40.55 -22.29 3.57
CA ALA A 164 41.55 -22.47 4.63
C ALA A 164 41.68 -23.94 5.05
N GLY A 165 40.55 -24.65 5.23
CA GLY A 165 40.52 -26.08 5.56
C GLY A 165 41.14 -26.95 4.48
N ILE A 166 40.78 -26.72 3.21
CA ILE A 166 41.37 -27.43 2.07
C ILE A 166 42.88 -27.19 2.01
N ARG A 167 43.33 -25.93 2.15
CA ARG A 167 44.76 -25.59 2.10
C ARG A 167 45.55 -26.21 3.26
N PHE A 168 44.96 -26.28 4.45
CA PHE A 168 45.59 -26.90 5.62
C PHE A 168 45.65 -28.42 5.51
N GLY A 169 44.55 -29.06 5.06
CA GLY A 169 44.49 -30.51 4.83
C GLY A 169 45.48 -30.97 3.77
N LEU A 170 45.59 -30.23 2.65
CA LEU A 170 46.60 -30.50 1.61
C LEU A 170 48.04 -30.37 2.12
N LYS A 171 48.30 -29.41 3.01
CA LYS A 171 49.64 -29.20 3.56
C LYS A 171 50.06 -30.29 4.56
N ASN A 172 49.11 -30.84 5.31
CA ASN A 172 49.38 -31.82 6.37
C ASN A 172 49.14 -33.28 5.94
N GLY A 173 48.63 -33.53 4.72
CA GLY A 173 48.34 -34.86 4.22
C GLY A 173 47.22 -35.59 4.98
N LYS A 174 46.42 -34.86 5.77
CA LYS A 174 45.30 -35.40 6.54
C LYS A 174 44.01 -35.23 5.74
N ASN A 175 43.47 -36.34 5.27
CA ASN A 175 42.23 -36.35 4.49
C ASN A 175 41.03 -35.85 5.31
N GLU A 176 41.05 -36.01 6.63
CA GLU A 176 39.97 -35.54 7.54
C GLU A 176 39.77 -34.02 7.47
N ASP A 177 40.85 -33.24 7.49
CA ASP A 177 40.79 -31.77 7.41
C ASP A 177 40.26 -31.28 6.05
N LEU A 178 40.52 -32.05 4.99
CA LEU A 178 39.99 -31.78 3.64
C LEU A 178 38.47 -31.97 3.62
N TYR A 179 37.96 -33.06 4.20
CA TYR A 179 36.52 -33.33 4.26
C TYR A 179 35.78 -32.30 5.13
N ILE A 180 36.39 -31.88 6.25
CA ILE A 180 35.83 -30.82 7.10
C ILE A 180 35.75 -29.48 6.34
N GLY A 181 36.80 -29.12 5.59
CA GLY A 181 36.81 -27.92 4.76
C GLY A 181 35.75 -27.96 3.65
N LEU A 182 35.61 -29.10 2.97
CA LEU A 182 34.60 -29.29 1.92
C LEU A 182 33.18 -29.20 2.49
N ALA A 183 32.92 -29.85 3.63
CA ALA A 183 31.63 -29.83 4.30
C ALA A 183 31.23 -28.41 4.75
N ALA A 184 32.17 -27.66 5.34
CA ALA A 184 31.93 -26.27 5.74
C ALA A 184 31.56 -25.37 4.56
N LEU A 185 32.21 -25.56 3.41
CA LEU A 185 31.91 -24.81 2.18
C LEU A 185 30.49 -25.10 1.69
N VAL A 186 30.12 -26.38 1.59
CA VAL A 186 28.78 -26.80 1.13
C VAL A 186 27.69 -26.28 2.08
N ILE A 187 27.88 -26.43 3.39
CA ILE A 187 26.92 -25.97 4.40
C ILE A 187 26.74 -24.45 4.33
N GLY A 188 27.84 -23.68 4.22
CA GLY A 188 27.79 -22.22 4.13
C GLY A 188 27.01 -21.74 2.90
N VAL A 189 27.20 -22.38 1.75
CA VAL A 189 26.46 -22.05 0.51
C VAL A 189 24.97 -22.37 0.65
N ILE A 190 24.62 -23.54 1.22
CA ILE A 190 23.22 -23.94 1.41
C ILE A 190 22.49 -22.96 2.34
N ILE A 191 23.07 -22.64 3.50
CA ILE A 191 22.47 -21.70 4.46
C ILE A 191 22.32 -20.31 3.82
N GLY A 192 23.36 -19.82 3.15
CA GLY A 192 23.32 -18.53 2.45
C GLY A 192 22.21 -18.45 1.41
N PHE A 193 22.01 -19.53 0.65
CA PHE A 193 20.96 -19.62 -0.37
C PHE A 193 19.54 -19.67 0.23
N ILE A 194 19.34 -20.38 1.35
CA ILE A 194 18.05 -20.42 2.06
C ILE A 194 17.67 -19.02 2.55
N ILE A 195 18.61 -18.29 3.17
CA ILE A 195 18.38 -16.92 3.63
C ILE A 195 18.06 -16.00 2.45
N PHE A 196 18.83 -16.09 1.36
CA PHE A 196 18.58 -15.30 0.15
C PHE A 196 17.17 -15.54 -0.41
N ARG A 197 16.74 -16.80 -0.48
CA ARG A 197 15.41 -17.16 -0.97
C ARG A 197 14.30 -16.65 -0.04
N ALA A 198 14.50 -16.71 1.27
CA ALA A 198 13.56 -16.17 2.26
C ALA A 198 13.43 -14.63 2.16
N VAL A 199 14.55 -13.92 1.94
CA VAL A 199 14.55 -12.47 1.71
C VAL A 199 13.85 -12.14 0.38
N LYS A 200 14.12 -12.89 -0.70
CA LYS A 200 13.45 -12.69 -1.99
C LYS A 200 11.94 -12.93 -1.90
N LYS A 201 11.51 -14.00 -1.21
CA LYS A 201 10.08 -14.32 -1.02
C LYS A 201 9.36 -13.27 -0.16
N SER A 202 10.02 -12.73 0.86
CA SER A 202 9.45 -11.65 1.68
C SER A 202 9.43 -10.30 0.95
N ALA A 203 10.35 -10.05 0.02
CA ALA A 203 10.31 -8.87 -0.84
C ALA A 203 9.09 -8.87 -1.78
N GLY A 204 8.69 -10.04 -2.31
CA GLY A 204 7.52 -10.18 -3.19
C GLY A 204 6.16 -10.14 -2.48
N LYS A 205 6.10 -10.39 -1.17
CA LYS A 205 4.85 -10.38 -0.38
C LYS A 205 4.65 -9.15 0.52
N SER A 206 5.57 -8.19 0.47
CA SER A 206 5.55 -7.02 1.34
C SER A 206 4.61 -5.91 0.83
N GLY A 207 3.43 -6.30 0.36
CA GLY A 207 2.28 -5.43 0.09
C GLY A 207 1.05 -5.75 0.97
N SER A 208 1.13 -6.64 1.97
CA SER A 208 -0.09 -7.10 2.67
C SER A 208 -0.05 -7.24 4.20
N ASN A 209 0.91 -6.63 4.90
CA ASN A 209 0.80 -6.51 6.35
C ASN A 209 0.66 -5.03 6.71
N TYR A 210 -0.54 -4.49 6.49
CA TYR A 210 -0.99 -3.35 7.26
C TYR A 210 -1.65 -3.85 8.53
N ASP A 211 -1.13 -3.32 9.62
CA ASP A 211 -1.50 -3.55 11.01
C ASP A 211 -3.01 -3.30 11.16
N ALA A 212 -3.75 -4.31 11.61
CA ALA A 212 -5.19 -4.20 11.89
C ALA A 212 -5.54 -3.15 12.97
N ASN A 213 -4.52 -2.52 13.58
CA ASN A 213 -4.66 -1.45 14.56
C ASN A 213 -4.85 -0.05 13.97
N GLU A 214 -4.54 0.21 12.69
CA GLU A 214 -4.83 1.54 12.09
C GLU A 214 -6.34 1.74 11.83
N GLY A 215 -7.10 0.66 11.61
CA GLY A 215 -8.56 0.76 11.44
C GLY A 215 -9.32 1.23 12.70
N ILE A 216 -8.75 1.03 13.89
CA ILE A 216 -9.40 1.38 15.17
C ILE A 216 -9.26 2.88 15.47
N VAL A 217 -8.13 3.50 15.07
CA VAL A 217 -7.89 4.93 15.31
C VAL A 217 -8.77 5.82 14.42
N TYR A 218 -9.06 5.38 13.19
CA TYR A 218 -9.96 6.12 12.29
C TYR A 218 -11.44 6.03 12.71
N ALA A 219 -11.88 4.88 13.27
CA ALA A 219 -13.24 4.76 13.81
C ALA A 219 -13.49 5.69 15.01
N GLN A 220 -12.48 5.92 15.86
CA GLN A 220 -12.60 6.87 16.97
C GLN A 220 -12.56 8.34 16.52
N THR A 221 -11.83 8.67 15.46
CA THR A 221 -11.75 10.05 14.97
C THR A 221 -13.01 10.46 14.20
N LEU A 222 -13.68 9.52 13.50
CA LEU A 222 -14.96 9.79 12.83
C LEU A 222 -16.11 10.00 13.81
N ASN A 223 -16.15 9.25 14.92
CA ASN A 223 -17.18 9.47 15.96
C ASN A 223 -17.01 10.83 16.67
N ALA A 224 -15.78 11.35 16.77
CA ALA A 224 -15.54 12.66 17.38
C ALA A 224 -15.97 13.84 16.48
N MET A 225 -16.09 13.66 15.16
CA MET A 225 -16.55 14.72 14.25
C MET A 225 -18.07 14.76 14.07
N HIS A 226 -18.81 13.75 14.55
CA HIS A 226 -20.27 13.70 14.39
C HIS A 226 -21.05 14.32 15.56
N ASP A 227 -20.42 14.59 16.70
CA ASP A 227 -21.11 15.09 17.91
C ASP A 227 -21.17 16.63 18.03
N ASP A 228 -20.45 17.40 17.20
CA ASP A 228 -20.33 18.85 17.39
C ASP A 228 -21.31 19.71 16.56
N ASN A 229 -22.27 19.13 15.83
CA ASN A 229 -23.10 19.93 14.90
C ASN A 229 -24.60 19.64 14.90
N TYR A 230 -25.20 19.45 16.08
CA TYR A 230 -26.67 19.44 16.22
C TYR A 230 -27.11 20.25 17.45
N ASN A 231 -27.00 21.58 17.35
CA ASN A 231 -27.72 22.48 18.24
C ASN A 231 -28.20 23.69 17.41
N ASP A 232 -29.02 23.40 16.40
CA ASP A 232 -29.78 24.40 15.68
C ASP A 232 -31.05 24.72 16.48
N SER A 233 -31.05 25.92 17.02
CA SER A 233 -32.08 26.54 17.83
C SER A 233 -33.38 26.70 17.04
N THR A 234 -34.40 25.92 17.37
CA THR A 234 -35.78 26.26 17.01
C THR A 234 -36.29 27.36 17.94
N ASP A 235 -35.92 28.60 17.62
CA ASP A 235 -36.55 29.82 18.15
C ASP A 235 -37.73 30.17 17.24
N TYR A 236 -38.88 29.55 17.48
CA TYR A 236 -40.13 29.92 16.83
C TYR A 236 -40.67 31.18 17.50
N GLY A 237 -40.31 32.31 16.91
CA GLY A 237 -40.81 33.62 17.28
C GLY A 237 -42.33 33.72 17.15
N ASP A 238 -42.88 34.40 18.16
CA ASP A 238 -44.26 34.85 18.32
C ASP A 238 -44.85 35.44 17.03
N PHE A 239 -46.07 35.01 16.69
CA PHE A 239 -46.95 35.78 15.82
C PHE A 239 -48.19 36.20 16.63
N ASP A 240 -48.07 37.42 17.13
CA ASP A 240 -49.11 38.23 17.76
C ASP A 240 -50.19 38.56 16.72
N GLY A 241 -51.44 38.24 17.05
CA GLY A 241 -52.61 38.46 16.21
C GLY A 241 -53.69 39.12 17.03
N GLY A 242 -53.61 40.44 17.14
CA GLY A 242 -54.63 41.28 17.75
C GLY A 242 -55.78 41.65 16.79
N ASP A 243 -56.93 41.85 17.44
CA ASP A 243 -58.20 42.50 17.07
C ASP A 243 -59.12 41.87 15.99
#